data_AF-A0A2N6UE72-F1
#
_entry.id   AF-A0A2N6UE72-F1
#
_cell.length_a   1.000
_cell.length_b   1.000
_cell.length_c   1.000
_cell.angle_alpha   90.00
_cell.angle_beta   90.00
_cell.angle_gamma   90.00
#
_symmetry.space_group_name_H-M   'P 1'
#
loop_
_entity.id
_entity.type
_entity.pdbx_description
1 polymer ?
#
loop_
_entity_poly.entity_id
_entity_poly.type
_entity_poly.pdbx_seq_one_letter_code
_entity_poly.pdbx_strand_id
1 'polypeptide(L)'
;MKKKLKGIWIAVVAILGLILTFGSADAYKTNVFNLVSGESKGNITLSYVTWDTEIASTNVIAEVLRQAGYTVETTPLDNAIMWSSVATNEADAMVGAWLPNTHAPQYEQYGDQMEDLGPNLEGAITGLTVPTYMEDVQSIEDLSDEANQTITGIEPGAGVVAAAEDAVGTYSNLQGWTVQTSSSGAMTTELGTSIANEEDIVITGWSPHWMFQEYDLKYLEDPKGVFGEGETINTMVRQGLQDDMPEAYQILDNFYWEVADMESVMAEINKGADPQTAAQAWIEENQETVDQWLAVEE
;
A
#
# COMPACT_ATOMS: atom_id res chain seq x y z
N MET A 1 46.64 19.19 40.31
CA MET A 1 45.21 19.21 40.74
C MET A 1 44.59 20.45 40.10
N LYS A 2 43.57 20.44 39.22
CA LYS A 2 42.45 19.54 38.94
C LYS A 2 42.14 19.57 37.42
N LYS A 3 41.67 18.43 36.90
CA LYS A 3 41.05 18.26 35.57
C LYS A 3 39.77 19.10 35.43
N LYS A 4 39.39 19.43 34.19
CA LYS A 4 38.01 19.25 33.66
C LYS A 4 38.00 19.30 32.12
N LEU A 5 37.63 18.16 31.51
CA LEU A 5 37.15 18.03 30.13
C LEU A 5 35.70 18.53 30.03
N LYS A 6 35.36 19.20 28.93
CA LYS A 6 34.07 19.26 28.21
C LYS A 6 34.41 19.85 26.83
N GLY A 7 33.95 19.40 25.67
CA GLY A 7 33.04 18.36 25.20
C GLY A 7 32.98 18.61 23.68
N ILE A 8 33.13 17.54 22.88
CA ILE A 8 33.12 17.59 21.42
C ILE A 8 31.66 17.79 20.96
N TRP A 9 31.41 18.79 20.11
CA TRP A 9 30.14 18.93 19.40
C TRP A 9 30.37 18.83 17.89
N ILE A 10 29.39 18.15 17.29
CA ILE A 10 29.26 17.59 15.96
C ILE A 10 29.26 18.67 14.87
N ALA A 11 29.94 18.37 13.77
CA ALA A 11 29.91 19.14 12.54
C ALA A 11 28.61 18.84 11.78
N VAL A 12 27.78 19.87 11.58
CA VAL A 12 26.68 19.85 10.60
C VAL A 12 27.25 20.42 9.30
N VAL A 13 27.29 19.57 8.27
CA VAL A 13 27.66 19.96 6.91
C VAL A 13 26.44 20.61 6.27
N ALA A 14 26.49 21.93 6.08
CA ALA A 14 25.52 22.67 5.27
C ALA A 14 26.00 22.65 3.81
N ILE A 15 25.19 22.10 2.91
CA ILE A 15 25.36 22.28 1.46
C ILE A 15 24.54 23.52 1.07
N LEU A 16 25.27 24.55 0.66
CA LEU A 16 24.79 25.84 0.17
C LEU A 16 24.32 25.72 -1.29
N GLY A 17 23.02 25.92 -1.53
CA GLY A 17 22.45 26.28 -2.83
C GLY A 17 22.37 27.80 -2.97
N LEU A 18 23.02 28.35 -4.00
CA LEU A 18 23.28 29.77 -4.20
C LEU A 18 22.17 30.40 -5.07
N ILE A 19 21.33 31.27 -4.50
CA ILE A 19 20.45 32.18 -5.28
C ILE A 19 20.73 33.62 -4.84
N LEU A 20 21.32 34.39 -5.75
CA LEU A 20 21.61 35.83 -5.60
C LEU A 20 20.40 36.65 -6.07
N THR A 21 19.63 37.22 -5.13
CA THR A 21 18.94 38.51 -5.35
C THR A 21 18.87 39.31 -4.03
N PHE A 22 19.01 40.63 -4.16
CA PHE A 22 19.21 41.61 -3.09
C PHE A 22 18.01 41.70 -2.14
N GLY A 23 18.16 41.19 -0.91
CA GLY A 23 17.28 41.43 0.22
C GLY A 23 18.11 41.53 1.50
N SER A 24 17.80 42.49 2.38
CA SER A 24 18.55 42.69 3.64
C SER A 24 18.56 41.41 4.49
N ALA A 25 19.63 41.21 5.27
CA ALA A 25 19.83 40.03 6.11
C ALA A 25 18.66 39.76 7.11
N ASP A 26 17.86 40.78 7.42
CA ASP A 26 16.67 40.66 8.26
C ASP A 26 15.46 40.06 7.51
N ALA A 27 15.36 40.24 6.19
CA ALA A 27 14.35 39.57 5.36
C ALA A 27 14.66 38.07 5.20
N TYR A 28 15.94 37.70 5.12
CA TYR A 28 16.38 36.30 5.10
C TYR A 28 16.09 35.58 6.43
N LYS A 29 16.33 36.23 7.57
CA LYS A 29 15.97 35.63 8.87
C LYS A 29 14.47 35.50 9.06
N THR A 30 13.68 36.44 8.55
CA THR A 30 12.21 36.38 8.71
C THR A 30 11.58 35.30 7.81
N ASN A 31 12.05 35.14 6.56
CA ASN A 31 11.51 34.13 5.65
C ASN A 31 12.03 32.71 5.92
N VAL A 32 13.26 32.53 6.39
CA VAL A 32 13.81 31.21 6.74
C VAL A 32 13.33 30.73 8.11
N PHE A 33 13.08 31.65 9.06
CA PHE A 33 12.55 31.29 10.38
C PHE A 33 11.05 30.94 10.32
N ASN A 34 10.28 31.59 9.44
CA ASN A 34 8.86 31.23 9.23
C ASN A 34 8.67 29.91 8.47
N LEU A 35 9.65 29.46 7.67
CA LEU A 35 9.56 28.18 6.95
C LEU A 35 9.78 26.94 7.84
N VAL A 36 10.36 27.12 9.03
CA VAL A 36 10.76 26.02 9.94
C VAL A 36 10.02 26.10 11.28
N SER A 37 9.00 26.96 11.39
CA SER A 37 8.24 27.19 12.63
C SER A 37 6.74 26.96 12.48
N GLY A 38 6.32 26.09 11.56
CA GLY A 38 5.00 25.48 11.68
C GLY A 38 5.05 24.51 12.86
N GLU A 39 4.37 24.84 13.96
CA GLU A 39 4.10 23.86 15.01
C GLU A 39 3.26 22.74 14.38
N SER A 40 3.74 21.49 14.43
CA SER A 40 3.07 20.34 13.82
C SER A 40 1.61 20.30 14.27
N LYS A 41 0.66 20.11 13.35
CA LYS A 41 -0.78 20.00 13.68
C LYS A 41 -1.12 18.75 14.50
N GLY A 42 -0.19 17.81 14.57
CA GLY A 42 -0.31 16.55 15.30
C GLY A 42 0.73 15.56 14.79
N ASN A 43 0.81 14.40 15.45
CA ASN A 43 1.50 13.24 14.90
C ASN A 43 0.43 12.25 14.43
N ILE A 44 0.58 11.71 13.23
CA ILE A 44 -0.30 10.67 12.68
C ILE A 44 0.56 9.45 12.38
N THR A 45 0.12 8.29 12.85
CA THR A 45 0.74 7.00 12.55
C THR A 45 -0.15 6.21 11.59
N LEU A 46 0.39 5.87 10.42
CA LEU A 46 -0.27 5.03 9.41
C LEU A 46 0.34 3.64 9.42
N SER A 47 -0.48 2.62 9.66
CA SER A 47 -0.07 1.21 9.56
C SER A 47 -0.37 0.66 8.17
N TYR A 48 0.52 -0.15 7.61
CA TYR A 48 0.31 -0.77 6.29
C TYR A 48 1.04 -2.11 6.16
N VAL A 49 0.56 -2.99 5.28
CA VAL A 49 1.28 -4.20 4.84
C VAL A 49 2.22 -3.87 3.69
N THR A 50 3.31 -4.60 3.53
CA THR A 50 4.33 -4.30 2.49
C THR A 50 3.97 -4.87 1.12
N TRP A 51 2.71 -4.72 0.70
CA TRP A 51 2.26 -4.98 -0.66
C TRP A 51 2.46 -3.71 -1.50
N ASP A 52 2.71 -3.85 -2.80
CA ASP A 52 3.01 -2.70 -3.67
C ASP A 52 1.86 -1.67 -3.68
N THR A 53 0.61 -2.15 -3.59
CA THR A 53 -0.62 -1.36 -3.46
C THR A 53 -0.64 -0.51 -2.19
N GLU A 54 -0.27 -1.07 -1.04
CA GLU A 54 -0.24 -0.40 0.25
C GLU A 54 1.00 0.48 0.43
N ILE A 55 2.14 0.10 -0.15
CA ILE A 55 3.32 0.97 -0.24
C ILE A 55 2.95 2.23 -1.02
N ALA A 56 2.27 2.11 -2.17
CA ALA A 56 1.86 3.25 -2.98
C ALA A 56 0.83 4.14 -2.25
N SER A 57 -0.33 3.59 -1.86
CA SER A 57 -1.41 4.35 -1.19
C SER A 57 -0.94 5.03 0.10
N THR A 58 -0.22 4.31 0.97
CA THR A 58 0.22 4.84 2.26
C THR A 58 1.22 5.97 2.08
N ASN A 59 2.12 5.90 1.08
CA ASN A 59 3.06 7.00 0.81
C ASN A 59 2.35 8.21 0.21
N VAL A 60 1.38 8.02 -0.69
CA VAL A 60 0.57 9.12 -1.24
C VAL A 60 -0.17 9.84 -0.13
N ILE A 61 -0.96 9.15 0.68
CA ILE A 61 -1.74 9.80 1.74
C ILE A 61 -0.85 10.40 2.84
N ALA A 62 0.30 9.78 3.12
CA ALA A 62 1.28 10.34 4.05
C ALA A 62 1.84 11.69 3.56
N GLU A 63 2.14 11.82 2.27
CA GLU A 63 2.59 13.09 1.70
C GLU A 63 1.49 14.15 1.69
N VAL A 64 0.23 13.78 1.42
CA VAL A 64 -0.92 14.69 1.51
C VAL A 64 -1.10 15.22 2.94
N LEU A 65 -1.04 14.34 3.94
CA LEU A 65 -1.11 14.72 5.36
C LEU A 65 0.10 15.57 5.79
N ARG A 66 1.29 15.32 5.26
CA ARG A 66 2.48 16.18 5.48
C ARG A 66 2.27 17.57 4.88
N GLN A 67 1.68 17.67 3.68
CA GLN A 67 1.32 18.97 3.08
C GLN A 67 0.29 19.73 3.92
N ALA A 68 -0.64 19.01 4.56
CA ALA A 68 -1.61 19.59 5.49
C ALA A 68 -0.98 20.06 6.82
N GLY A 69 0.28 19.72 7.10
CA GLY A 69 1.06 20.19 8.26
C GLY A 69 1.17 19.20 9.42
N TYR A 70 0.89 17.91 9.19
CA TYR A 70 1.08 16.84 10.17
C TYR A 70 2.48 16.24 10.10
N THR A 71 2.96 15.73 11.24
CA THR A 71 4.11 14.82 11.27
C THR A 71 3.61 13.39 11.08
N VAL A 72 3.92 12.78 9.95
CA VAL A 72 3.41 11.44 9.60
C VAL A 72 4.49 10.38 9.74
N GLU A 73 4.20 9.37 10.56
CA GLU A 73 4.95 8.12 10.67
C GLU A 73 4.21 7.02 9.90
N THR A 74 4.93 6.25 9.09
CA THR A 74 4.38 5.09 8.37
C THR A 74 5.06 3.83 8.89
N THR A 75 4.28 2.87 9.36
CA THR A 75 4.78 1.66 10.02
C THR A 75 4.38 0.41 9.23
N PRO A 76 5.35 -0.28 8.58
CA PRO A 76 5.07 -1.56 7.94
C PRO A 76 4.84 -2.64 8.99
N LEU A 77 3.75 -3.39 8.87
CA LEU A 77 3.32 -4.42 9.81
C LEU A 77 2.76 -5.65 9.07
N ASP A 78 2.76 -6.80 9.73
CA ASP A 78 2.03 -7.97 9.25
C ASP A 78 0.51 -7.71 9.30
N ASN A 79 -0.26 -8.30 8.39
CA ASN A 79 -1.70 -8.03 8.23
C ASN A 79 -2.50 -8.03 9.56
N ALA A 80 -2.37 -9.09 10.36
CA ALA A 80 -3.08 -9.18 11.64
C ALA A 80 -2.66 -8.10 12.64
N ILE A 81 -1.38 -7.68 12.62
CA ILE A 81 -0.83 -6.65 13.50
C ILE A 81 -1.29 -5.26 13.03
N MET A 82 -1.28 -5.00 11.71
CA MET A 82 -1.81 -3.77 11.11
C MET A 82 -3.23 -3.48 11.60
N TRP A 83 -4.15 -4.44 11.46
CA TRP A 83 -5.52 -4.29 11.94
C TRP A 83 -5.61 -4.10 13.46
N SER A 84 -4.86 -4.89 14.23
CA SER A 84 -4.84 -4.74 15.68
C SER A 84 -4.33 -3.37 16.11
N SER A 85 -3.33 -2.79 15.42
CA SER A 85 -2.73 -1.52 15.81
C SER A 85 -3.70 -0.36 15.68
N VAL A 86 -4.57 -0.34 14.66
CA VAL A 86 -5.62 0.68 14.53
C VAL A 86 -6.71 0.44 15.58
N ALA A 87 -7.15 -0.80 15.77
CA ALA A 87 -8.18 -1.16 16.74
C ALA A 87 -7.79 -0.87 18.21
N THR A 88 -6.50 -0.92 18.54
CA THR A 88 -5.98 -0.62 19.89
C THR A 88 -5.41 0.80 20.01
N ASN A 89 -5.62 1.67 19.02
CA ASN A 89 -5.14 3.04 18.95
C ASN A 89 -3.60 3.18 19.01
N GLU A 90 -2.85 2.15 18.64
CA GLU A 90 -1.39 2.23 18.45
C GLU A 90 -1.03 2.90 17.11
N ALA A 91 -1.88 2.73 16.10
CA ALA A 91 -1.89 3.49 14.85
C ALA A 91 -3.18 4.30 14.73
N ASP A 92 -3.15 5.40 13.99
CA ASP A 92 -4.31 6.27 13.78
C ASP A 92 -5.18 5.79 12.61
N ALA A 93 -4.57 5.29 11.54
CA ALA A 93 -5.30 4.87 10.35
C ALA A 93 -4.54 3.82 9.51
N MET A 94 -5.29 3.15 8.63
CA MET A 94 -4.79 2.40 7.48
C MET A 94 -5.69 2.67 6.27
N VAL A 95 -5.10 2.64 5.08
CA VAL A 95 -5.81 2.87 3.80
C VAL A 95 -5.82 1.63 2.90
N GLY A 96 -5.52 0.46 3.47
CA GLY A 96 -5.35 -0.81 2.76
C GLY A 96 -6.31 -1.90 3.25
N ALA A 97 -7.55 -1.57 3.60
CA ALA A 97 -8.53 -2.57 4.04
C ALA A 97 -9.27 -3.20 2.86
N TRP A 98 -8.77 -4.31 2.33
CA TRP A 98 -9.39 -5.07 1.24
C TRP A 98 -10.65 -5.82 1.71
N LEU A 99 -11.83 -5.38 1.28
CA LEU A 99 -13.12 -5.90 1.72
C LEU A 99 -14.02 -6.27 0.53
N PRO A 100 -14.92 -7.26 0.67
CA PRO A 100 -15.24 -7.98 1.91
C PRO A 100 -14.48 -9.30 2.12
N ASN A 101 -13.62 -9.74 1.20
CA ASN A 101 -13.10 -11.11 1.17
C ASN A 101 -11.69 -11.21 1.78
N THR A 102 -10.73 -10.44 1.25
CA THR A 102 -9.30 -10.56 1.57
C THR A 102 -9.03 -10.29 3.05
N HIS A 103 -9.68 -9.29 3.65
CA HIS A 103 -9.60 -9.01 5.09
C HIS A 103 -10.87 -9.41 5.86
N ALA A 104 -11.70 -10.34 5.36
CA ALA A 104 -12.91 -10.78 6.06
C ALA A 104 -12.65 -11.19 7.52
N PRO A 105 -11.62 -12.02 7.83
CA PRO A 105 -11.35 -12.43 9.22
C PRO A 105 -10.93 -11.26 10.10
N GLN A 106 -10.14 -10.32 9.57
CA GLN A 106 -9.69 -9.15 10.33
C GLN A 106 -10.83 -8.17 10.57
N TYR A 107 -11.69 -7.95 9.57
CA TYR A 107 -12.87 -7.11 9.72
C TYR A 107 -13.87 -7.71 10.72
N GLU A 108 -14.12 -9.02 10.68
CA GLU A 108 -14.95 -9.71 11.68
C GLU A 108 -14.38 -9.55 13.10
N GLN A 109 -13.05 -9.61 13.25
CA GLN A 109 -12.40 -9.52 14.55
C GLN A 109 -12.30 -8.09 15.10
N TYR A 110 -12.01 -7.10 14.23
CA TYR A 110 -11.59 -5.76 14.64
C TYR A 110 -12.49 -4.62 14.14
N GLY A 111 -13.35 -4.85 13.14
CA GLY A 111 -14.13 -3.79 12.49
C GLY A 111 -14.95 -2.95 13.46
N ASP A 112 -15.65 -3.58 14.42
CA ASP A 112 -16.46 -2.89 15.44
C ASP A 112 -15.66 -2.01 16.41
N GLN A 113 -14.33 -2.13 16.43
CA GLN A 113 -13.42 -1.36 17.29
C GLN A 113 -12.78 -0.17 16.57
N MET A 114 -13.17 0.07 15.32
CA MET A 114 -12.62 1.09 14.43
C MET A 114 -13.78 1.82 13.73
N GLU A 115 -13.45 2.82 12.94
CA GLU A 115 -14.39 3.50 12.06
C GLU A 115 -13.98 3.20 10.60
N ASP A 116 -14.92 2.65 9.82
CA ASP A 116 -14.78 2.39 8.39
C ASP A 116 -15.26 3.64 7.64
N LEU A 117 -14.32 4.37 7.03
CA LEU A 117 -14.63 5.57 6.24
C LEU A 117 -15.14 5.23 4.83
N GLY A 118 -15.20 3.95 4.50
CA GLY A 118 -15.66 3.46 3.21
C GLY A 118 -14.54 3.29 2.18
N PRO A 119 -14.91 3.00 0.92
CA PRO A 119 -13.97 2.67 -0.13
C PRO A 119 -13.16 3.89 -0.57
N ASN A 120 -11.84 3.75 -0.56
CA ASN A 120 -10.89 4.67 -1.19
C ASN A 120 -10.47 4.21 -2.59
N LEU A 121 -10.75 2.95 -2.96
CA LEU A 121 -10.58 2.42 -4.30
C LEU A 121 -11.62 1.33 -4.58
N GLU A 122 -12.21 1.36 -5.78
CA GLU A 122 -13.15 0.35 -6.27
C GLU A 122 -12.55 -0.49 -7.41
N GLY A 123 -13.14 -1.65 -7.69
CA GLY A 123 -12.75 -2.51 -8.81
C GLY A 123 -11.53 -3.39 -8.52
N ALA A 124 -11.21 -3.58 -7.24
CA ALA A 124 -10.15 -4.48 -6.83
C ALA A 124 -10.61 -5.93 -7.03
N ILE A 125 -9.71 -6.80 -7.47
CA ILE A 125 -9.99 -8.23 -7.69
C ILE A 125 -8.80 -9.07 -7.23
N THR A 126 -9.07 -10.29 -6.82
CA THR A 126 -8.03 -11.30 -6.53
C THR A 126 -8.34 -12.59 -7.28
N GLY A 127 -7.34 -13.43 -7.51
CA GLY A 127 -7.53 -14.68 -8.22
C GLY A 127 -6.25 -15.45 -8.49
N LEU A 128 -6.39 -16.66 -9.02
CA LEU A 128 -5.25 -17.34 -9.65
C LEU A 128 -4.94 -16.70 -11.00
N THR A 129 -3.69 -16.35 -11.19
CA THR A 129 -3.21 -15.64 -12.38
C THR A 129 -2.10 -16.45 -13.03
N VAL A 130 -2.11 -16.49 -14.36
CA VAL A 130 -1.12 -17.16 -15.18
C VAL A 130 -0.67 -16.27 -16.33
N PRO A 131 0.53 -16.48 -16.90
CA PRO A 131 0.91 -15.87 -18.16
C PRO A 131 -0.02 -16.28 -19.31
N THR A 132 -0.27 -15.35 -20.24
CA THR A 132 -1.19 -15.60 -21.36
C THR A 132 -0.73 -16.70 -22.32
N TYR A 133 0.58 -16.98 -22.38
CA TYR A 133 1.14 -18.07 -23.19
C TYR A 133 0.73 -19.47 -22.72
N MET A 134 0.18 -19.62 -21.51
CA MET A 134 -0.44 -20.87 -21.05
C MET A 134 -1.84 -21.02 -21.68
N GLU A 135 -1.90 -21.15 -23.01
CA GLU A 135 -3.14 -21.10 -23.80
C GLU A 135 -4.17 -22.19 -23.43
N ASP A 136 -3.71 -23.34 -22.95
CA ASP A 136 -4.57 -24.48 -22.60
C ASP A 136 -5.25 -24.34 -21.22
N VAL A 137 -4.85 -23.34 -20.42
CA VAL A 137 -5.40 -23.10 -19.07
C VAL A 137 -6.18 -21.79 -19.07
N GLN A 138 -7.52 -21.86 -18.99
CA GLN A 138 -8.41 -20.69 -18.96
C GLN A 138 -9.23 -20.62 -17.68
N SER A 139 -9.50 -21.77 -17.06
CA SER A 139 -10.17 -21.91 -15.77
C SER A 139 -9.28 -22.62 -14.75
N ILE A 140 -9.57 -22.41 -13.47
CA ILE A 140 -9.01 -23.23 -12.37
C ILE A 140 -9.30 -24.73 -12.61
N GLU A 141 -10.42 -25.07 -13.26
CA GLU A 141 -10.76 -26.47 -13.59
C GLU A 141 -9.85 -27.10 -14.66
N ASP A 142 -9.14 -26.29 -15.45
CA ASP A 142 -8.22 -26.77 -16.49
C ASP A 142 -6.85 -27.17 -15.93
N LEU A 143 -6.50 -26.70 -14.73
CA LEU A 143 -5.23 -27.02 -14.08
C LEU A 143 -5.07 -28.52 -13.80
N SER A 144 -3.88 -29.04 -14.06
CA SER A 144 -3.52 -30.45 -13.97
C SER A 144 -2.14 -30.67 -13.33
N ASP A 145 -1.07 -30.58 -14.12
CA ASP A 145 0.33 -30.78 -13.70
C ASP A 145 1.24 -29.57 -13.96
N GLU A 146 0.68 -28.45 -14.45
CA GLU A 146 1.40 -27.20 -14.69
C GLU A 146 2.06 -26.68 -13.41
N ALA A 147 3.12 -25.88 -13.57
CA ALA A 147 3.87 -25.27 -12.47
C ALA A 147 4.31 -26.29 -11.39
N ASN A 148 4.52 -27.56 -11.76
CA ASN A 148 4.79 -28.66 -10.82
C ASN A 148 3.75 -28.77 -9.69
N GLN A 149 2.49 -28.51 -10.00
CA GLN A 149 1.38 -28.52 -9.05
C GLN A 149 1.59 -27.57 -7.87
N THR A 150 2.23 -26.43 -8.12
CA THR A 150 2.53 -25.41 -7.11
C THR A 150 1.87 -24.08 -7.50
N ILE A 151 1.17 -23.47 -6.54
CA ILE A 151 0.70 -22.09 -6.62
C ILE A 151 1.71 -21.23 -5.87
N THR A 152 2.37 -20.31 -6.56
CA THR A 152 3.33 -19.37 -5.97
C THR A 152 2.57 -18.22 -5.29
N GLY A 153 2.54 -18.25 -3.96
CA GLY A 153 1.84 -17.29 -3.12
C GLY A 153 2.74 -16.19 -2.56
N ILE A 154 2.07 -15.20 -1.96
CA ILE A 154 2.70 -14.09 -1.22
C ILE A 154 2.91 -14.44 0.27
N GLU A 155 2.80 -13.47 1.17
CA GLU A 155 2.97 -13.69 2.61
C GLU A 155 1.92 -14.65 3.19
N PRO A 156 2.30 -15.52 4.14
CA PRO A 156 1.33 -16.34 4.87
C PRO A 156 0.37 -15.43 5.67
N GLY A 157 -0.92 -15.75 5.63
CA GLY A 157 -1.98 -14.97 6.29
C GLY A 157 -2.55 -13.83 5.45
N ALA A 158 -2.11 -13.66 4.19
CA ALA A 158 -2.81 -12.85 3.21
C ALA A 158 -4.13 -13.53 2.78
N GLY A 159 -5.18 -12.74 2.55
CA GLY A 159 -6.50 -13.26 2.18
C GLY A 159 -6.49 -14.07 0.88
N VAL A 160 -5.78 -13.60 -0.14
CA VAL A 160 -5.64 -14.32 -1.43
C VAL A 160 -4.92 -15.67 -1.28
N VAL A 161 -3.98 -15.78 -0.32
CA VAL A 161 -3.32 -17.06 -0.02
C VAL A 161 -4.30 -18.02 0.64
N ALA A 162 -5.12 -17.55 1.59
CA ALA A 162 -6.16 -18.36 2.20
C ALA A 162 -7.22 -18.82 1.17
N ALA A 163 -7.59 -17.94 0.23
CA ALA A 163 -8.47 -18.29 -0.89
C ALA A 163 -7.85 -19.35 -1.82
N ALA A 164 -6.54 -19.26 -2.10
CA ALA A 164 -5.84 -20.29 -2.87
C ALA A 164 -5.74 -21.63 -2.13
N GLU A 165 -5.54 -21.61 -0.81
CA GLU A 165 -5.58 -22.83 0.02
C GLU A 165 -6.98 -23.46 0.02
N ASP A 166 -8.05 -22.65 0.08
CA ASP A 166 -9.43 -23.13 -0.06
C ASP A 166 -9.69 -23.67 -1.48
N ALA A 167 -9.16 -23.03 -2.51
CA ALA A 167 -9.25 -23.52 -3.90
C ALA A 167 -8.66 -24.94 -4.01
N VAL A 168 -7.49 -25.20 -3.42
CA VAL A 168 -6.87 -26.54 -3.39
C VAL A 168 -7.76 -27.57 -2.67
N GLY A 169 -8.50 -27.17 -1.63
CA GLY A 169 -9.46 -28.03 -0.94
C GLY A 169 -10.79 -28.24 -1.69
N THR A 170 -11.20 -27.25 -2.49
CA THR A 170 -12.51 -27.16 -3.13
C THR A 170 -12.52 -27.72 -4.55
N TYR A 171 -11.44 -27.57 -5.30
CA TYR A 171 -11.27 -28.09 -6.67
C TYR A 171 -10.62 -29.47 -6.66
N SER A 172 -11.35 -30.48 -7.15
CA SER A 172 -10.86 -31.87 -7.13
C SER A 172 -9.64 -32.10 -8.01
N ASN A 173 -9.47 -31.33 -9.10
CA ASN A 173 -8.30 -31.39 -9.97
C ASN A 173 -7.04 -30.82 -9.30
N LEU A 174 -7.21 -29.98 -8.28
CA LEU A 174 -6.10 -29.46 -7.48
C LEU A 174 -5.66 -30.40 -6.36
N GLN A 175 -6.21 -31.61 -6.26
CA GLN A 175 -5.79 -32.57 -5.24
C GLN A 175 -4.29 -32.90 -5.37
N GLY A 176 -3.51 -32.55 -4.35
CA GLY A 176 -2.07 -32.75 -4.33
C GLY A 176 -1.26 -31.49 -4.71
N TRP A 177 -1.93 -30.43 -5.17
CA TRP A 177 -1.30 -29.14 -5.33
C TRP A 177 -0.92 -28.53 -3.98
N THR A 178 0.08 -27.66 -3.99
CA THR A 178 0.55 -26.94 -2.80
C THR A 178 0.55 -25.44 -3.05
N VAL A 179 0.14 -24.65 -2.06
CA VAL A 179 0.34 -23.20 -2.05
C VAL A 179 1.67 -22.90 -1.37
N GLN A 180 2.63 -22.38 -2.12
CA GLN A 180 3.95 -22.03 -1.61
C GLN A 180 3.98 -20.54 -1.23
N THR A 181 3.93 -20.26 0.08
CA THR A 181 3.99 -18.88 0.58
C THR A 181 5.41 -18.33 0.61
N SER A 182 5.57 -17.06 0.27
CA SER A 182 6.84 -16.34 0.31
C SER A 182 6.64 -14.87 0.73
N SER A 183 6.83 -13.94 -0.19
CA SER A 183 6.48 -12.52 -0.07
C SER A 183 6.05 -12.00 -1.43
N SER A 184 5.38 -10.84 -1.46
CA SER A 184 4.96 -10.18 -2.71
C SER A 184 6.13 -9.95 -3.68
N GLY A 185 7.27 -9.45 -3.17
CA GLY A 185 8.47 -9.25 -3.99
C GLY A 185 9.15 -10.55 -4.47
N ALA A 186 9.05 -11.64 -3.70
CA ALA A 186 9.58 -12.93 -4.12
C ALA A 186 8.71 -13.56 -5.21
N MET A 187 7.38 -13.49 -5.07
CA MET A 187 6.42 -13.95 -6.06
C MET A 187 6.61 -13.23 -7.40
N THR A 188 6.73 -11.89 -7.41
CA THR A 188 6.94 -11.12 -8.65
C THR A 188 8.29 -11.39 -9.30
N THR A 189 9.34 -11.66 -8.50
CA THR A 189 10.65 -12.09 -9.02
C THR A 189 10.57 -13.46 -9.70
N GLU A 190 9.84 -14.40 -9.11
CA GLU A 190 9.62 -15.73 -9.67
C GLU A 190 8.79 -15.64 -10.95
N LEU A 191 7.70 -14.87 -10.95
CA LEU A 191 6.89 -14.56 -12.12
C LEU A 191 7.74 -14.04 -13.28
N GLY A 192 8.56 -13.01 -13.05
CA GLY A 192 9.42 -12.45 -14.09
C GLY A 192 10.44 -13.46 -14.62
N THR A 193 10.96 -14.34 -13.75
CA THR A 193 11.89 -15.40 -14.15
C THR A 193 11.20 -16.46 -15.01
N SER A 194 10.02 -16.93 -14.60
CA SER A 194 9.24 -17.92 -15.35
C SER A 194 8.83 -17.40 -16.71
N ILE A 195 8.36 -16.14 -16.79
CA ILE A 195 8.02 -15.50 -18.06
C ILE A 195 9.23 -15.38 -18.98
N ALA A 196 10.39 -14.97 -18.45
CA ALA A 196 11.61 -14.86 -19.25
C ALA A 196 12.11 -16.21 -19.80
N ASN A 197 11.76 -17.31 -19.14
CA ASN A 197 12.10 -18.67 -19.55
C ASN A 197 10.97 -19.39 -20.31
N GLU A 198 9.81 -18.75 -20.49
CA GLU A 198 8.57 -19.39 -20.99
C GLU A 198 8.18 -20.65 -20.18
N GLU A 199 8.35 -20.60 -18.85
CA GLU A 199 8.00 -21.67 -17.92
C GLU A 199 6.58 -21.47 -17.35
N ASP A 200 5.86 -22.56 -17.09
CA ASP A 200 4.55 -22.49 -16.44
C ASP A 200 4.67 -21.95 -15.01
N ILE A 201 3.80 -21.01 -14.66
CA ILE A 201 3.67 -20.48 -13.30
C ILE A 201 2.20 -20.13 -13.02
N VAL A 202 1.74 -20.49 -11.82
CA VAL A 202 0.43 -20.10 -11.29
C VAL A 202 0.67 -19.29 -10.03
N ILE A 203 0.22 -18.04 -10.01
CA ILE A 203 0.42 -17.14 -8.86
C ILE A 203 -0.90 -16.78 -8.18
N THR A 204 -0.83 -16.38 -6.91
CA THR A 204 -1.91 -15.61 -6.28
C THR A 204 -1.81 -14.14 -6.71
N GLY A 205 -2.65 -13.72 -7.66
CA GLY A 205 -2.65 -12.38 -8.22
C GLY A 205 -3.77 -11.48 -7.68
N TRP A 206 -3.58 -10.16 -7.82
CA TRP A 206 -4.59 -9.16 -7.50
C TRP A 206 -4.44 -7.92 -8.39
N SER A 207 -5.53 -7.19 -8.60
CA SER A 207 -5.55 -5.90 -9.28
C SER A 207 -6.20 -4.85 -8.38
N PRO A 208 -5.72 -3.59 -8.37
CA PRO A 208 -4.62 -3.02 -9.17
C PRO A 208 -3.23 -3.62 -8.85
N HIS A 209 -2.40 -3.83 -9.87
CA HIS A 209 -0.99 -4.21 -9.69
C HIS A 209 -0.17 -3.95 -10.96
N TRP A 210 1.05 -3.42 -10.82
CA TRP A 210 1.92 -3.08 -11.96
C TRP A 210 2.23 -4.27 -12.88
N MET A 211 2.19 -5.50 -12.36
CA MET A 211 2.51 -6.72 -13.12
C MET A 211 1.62 -6.92 -14.35
N PHE A 212 0.38 -6.43 -14.34
CA PHE A 212 -0.53 -6.51 -15.49
C PHE A 212 -0.21 -5.50 -16.59
N GLN A 213 0.57 -4.47 -16.29
CA GLN A 213 1.09 -3.53 -17.29
C GLN A 213 2.45 -3.98 -17.84
N GLU A 214 3.26 -4.63 -17.01
CA GLU A 214 4.59 -5.12 -17.40
C GLU A 214 4.54 -6.46 -18.15
N TYR A 215 3.61 -7.34 -17.77
CA TYR A 215 3.51 -8.69 -18.31
C TYR A 215 2.12 -8.98 -18.89
N ASP A 216 2.08 -9.81 -19.94
CA ASP A 216 0.83 -10.31 -20.51
C ASP A 216 0.28 -11.46 -19.66
N LEU A 217 -0.55 -11.12 -18.67
CA LEU A 217 -1.17 -12.05 -17.71
C LEU A 217 -2.68 -12.18 -17.91
N LYS A 218 -3.25 -13.27 -17.41
CA LYS A 218 -4.70 -13.48 -17.35
C LYS A 218 -5.10 -14.11 -16.01
N TYR A 219 -6.28 -13.74 -15.53
CA TYR A 219 -6.94 -14.46 -14.44
C TYR A 219 -7.54 -15.76 -14.98
N LEU A 220 -7.49 -16.82 -14.16
CA LEU A 220 -8.22 -18.04 -14.40
C LEU A 220 -9.67 -17.89 -13.97
N GLU A 221 -10.61 -18.38 -14.79
CA GLU A 221 -12.02 -18.46 -14.41
C GLU A 221 -12.21 -19.31 -13.15
N ASP A 222 -12.92 -18.75 -12.17
CA ASP A 222 -13.24 -19.38 -10.89
C ASP A 222 -14.74 -19.75 -10.82
N PRO A 223 -15.19 -20.87 -11.42
CA PRO A 223 -16.61 -21.24 -11.46
C PRO A 223 -17.22 -21.57 -10.09
N LYS A 224 -16.40 -21.76 -9.06
CA LYS A 224 -16.85 -22.00 -7.67
C LYS A 224 -16.80 -20.77 -6.78
N GLY A 225 -16.20 -19.67 -7.26
CA GLY A 225 -16.19 -18.37 -6.57
C GLY A 225 -15.43 -18.36 -5.25
N VAL A 226 -14.35 -19.14 -5.13
CA VAL A 226 -13.47 -19.15 -3.94
C VAL A 226 -12.71 -17.83 -3.75
N PHE A 227 -12.45 -17.07 -4.82
CA PHE A 227 -11.80 -15.75 -4.76
C PHE A 227 -12.77 -14.56 -4.68
N GLY A 228 -14.08 -14.80 -4.86
CA GLY A 228 -15.10 -13.74 -4.92
C GLY A 228 -15.19 -13.02 -6.27
N GLU A 229 -16.12 -12.08 -6.41
CA GLU A 229 -16.42 -11.38 -7.68
C GLU A 229 -15.79 -9.98 -7.78
N GLY A 230 -15.30 -9.43 -6.66
CA GLY A 230 -14.70 -8.10 -6.59
C GLY A 230 -14.65 -7.57 -5.16
N GLU A 231 -13.78 -6.60 -4.95
CA GLU A 231 -13.46 -5.97 -3.68
C GLU A 231 -13.32 -4.45 -3.81
N THR A 232 -13.37 -3.79 -2.67
CA THR A 232 -12.94 -2.42 -2.49
C THR A 232 -11.75 -2.39 -1.53
N ILE A 233 -10.95 -1.35 -1.63
CA ILE A 233 -9.95 -1.03 -0.62
C ILE A 233 -10.51 0.14 0.18
N ASN A 234 -10.64 -0.06 1.49
CA ASN A 234 -11.26 0.91 2.39
C ASN A 234 -10.22 1.61 3.26
N THR A 235 -10.61 2.79 3.75
CA THR A 235 -9.91 3.51 4.81
C THR A 235 -10.51 3.16 6.16
N MET A 236 -9.67 2.70 7.08
CA MET A 236 -10.06 2.39 8.46
C MET A 236 -9.30 3.29 9.41
N VAL A 237 -9.99 3.91 10.35
CA VAL A 237 -9.39 4.80 11.36
C VAL A 237 -9.72 4.35 12.77
N ARG A 238 -8.86 4.71 13.73
CA ARG A 238 -9.12 4.43 15.14
C ARG A 238 -10.33 5.22 15.64
N GLN A 239 -11.01 4.69 16.65
CA GLN A 239 -12.10 5.42 17.28
C GLN A 239 -11.65 6.77 17.86
N GLY A 240 -12.45 7.80 17.63
CA GLY A 240 -12.21 9.15 18.16
C GLY A 240 -11.19 9.97 17.38
N LEU A 241 -10.70 9.48 16.23
CA LEU A 241 -9.81 10.26 15.36
C LEU A 241 -10.46 11.57 14.92
N GLN A 242 -11.78 11.55 14.64
CA GLN A 242 -12.54 12.75 14.27
C GLN A 242 -12.50 13.85 15.34
N ASP A 243 -12.56 13.47 16.62
CA ASP A 243 -12.53 14.42 17.73
C ASP A 243 -11.11 14.96 17.99
N ASP A 244 -10.10 14.09 17.87
CA ASP A 244 -8.71 14.43 18.17
C ASP A 244 -8.05 15.23 17.03
N MET A 245 -8.30 14.84 15.78
CA MET A 245 -7.66 15.39 14.58
C MET A 245 -8.69 15.52 13.43
N PRO A 246 -9.69 16.41 13.55
CA PRO A 246 -10.83 16.51 12.60
C PRO A 246 -10.40 16.77 11.15
N GLU A 247 -9.36 17.58 10.94
CA GLU A 247 -8.84 17.85 9.60
C GLU A 247 -8.15 16.61 8.99
N ALA A 248 -7.42 15.83 9.79
CA ALA A 248 -6.81 14.59 9.31
C ALA A 248 -7.86 13.52 8.99
N TYR A 249 -8.87 13.41 9.86
CA TYR A 249 -10.03 12.56 9.62
C TYR A 249 -10.70 12.91 8.29
N GLN A 250 -10.96 14.20 8.03
CA GLN A 250 -11.58 14.63 6.78
C GLN A 250 -10.72 14.31 5.54
N ILE A 251 -9.40 14.49 5.63
CA ILE A 251 -8.48 14.13 4.53
C ILE A 251 -8.55 12.62 4.25
N LEU A 252 -8.59 11.79 5.29
CA LEU A 252 -8.70 10.33 5.18
C LEU A 252 -10.07 9.88 4.66
N ASP A 253 -11.13 10.59 5.04
CA ASP A 253 -12.52 10.35 4.59
C ASP A 253 -12.71 10.74 3.12
N ASN A 254 -12.07 11.84 2.70
CA ASN A 254 -12.08 12.29 1.31
C ASN A 254 -11.15 11.47 0.41
N PHE A 255 -10.23 10.68 0.96
CA PHE A 255 -9.24 9.96 0.19
C PHE A 255 -9.91 8.92 -0.70
N TYR A 256 -9.84 9.18 -2.00
CA TYR A 256 -10.31 8.28 -3.04
C TYR A 256 -9.48 8.50 -4.30
N TRP A 257 -9.11 7.42 -4.97
CA TRP A 257 -8.35 7.45 -6.23
C TRP A 257 -8.66 6.24 -7.11
N GLU A 258 -8.36 6.38 -8.39
CA GLU A 258 -8.68 5.36 -9.39
C GLU A 258 -7.57 4.29 -9.49
N VAL A 259 -7.93 3.12 -10.02
CA VAL A 259 -6.99 2.02 -10.32
C VAL A 259 -5.76 2.51 -11.09
N ALA A 260 -5.96 3.37 -12.09
CA ALA A 260 -4.88 3.91 -12.91
C ALA A 260 -3.89 4.78 -12.13
N ASP A 261 -4.36 5.50 -11.11
CA ASP A 261 -3.53 6.33 -10.26
C ASP A 261 -2.59 5.45 -9.43
N MET A 262 -3.14 4.45 -8.76
CA MET A 262 -2.36 3.50 -7.97
C MET A 262 -1.35 2.75 -8.83
N GLU A 263 -1.76 2.25 -10.00
CA GLU A 263 -0.88 1.56 -10.93
C GLU A 263 0.28 2.45 -11.41
N SER A 264 0.03 3.73 -11.66
CA SER A 264 1.08 4.66 -12.10
C SER A 264 2.16 4.86 -11.02
N VAL A 265 1.76 5.01 -9.74
CA VAL A 265 2.70 5.14 -8.62
C VAL A 265 3.48 3.84 -8.44
N MET A 266 2.81 2.69 -8.46
CA MET A 266 3.46 1.38 -8.37
C MET A 266 4.45 1.16 -9.50
N ALA A 267 4.14 1.57 -10.72
CA ALA A 267 5.02 1.43 -11.87
C ALA A 267 6.33 2.23 -11.70
N GLU A 268 6.27 3.45 -11.15
CA GLU A 268 7.49 4.22 -10.86
C GLU A 268 8.32 3.60 -9.74
N ILE A 269 7.68 3.07 -8.70
CA ILE A 269 8.36 2.32 -7.62
C ILE A 269 9.05 1.09 -8.20
N ASN A 270 8.38 0.32 -9.05
CA ASN A 270 8.94 -0.86 -9.70
C ASN A 270 10.16 -0.52 -10.59
N LYS A 271 10.19 0.66 -11.22
CA LYS A 271 11.36 1.16 -11.97
C LYS A 271 12.52 1.59 -11.07
N GLY A 272 12.35 1.53 -9.75
CA GLY A 272 13.38 1.81 -8.75
C GLY A 272 13.28 3.19 -8.10
N ALA A 273 12.17 3.91 -8.28
CA ALA A 273 11.93 5.13 -7.51
C ALA A 273 11.71 4.78 -6.02
N ASP A 274 12.18 5.65 -5.13
CA ASP A 274 11.79 5.58 -3.73
C ASP A 274 10.28 5.88 -3.59
N PRO A 275 9.51 5.13 -2.78
CA PRO A 275 8.06 5.30 -2.66
C PRO A 275 7.61 6.71 -2.30
N GLN A 276 8.34 7.41 -1.44
CA GLN A 276 8.02 8.79 -1.08
C GLN A 276 8.21 9.71 -2.29
N THR A 277 9.27 9.48 -3.06
CA THR A 277 9.55 10.26 -4.27
C THR A 277 8.51 10.02 -5.36
N ALA A 278 8.08 8.75 -5.56
CA ALA A 278 7.02 8.41 -6.50
C ALA A 278 5.68 9.05 -6.12
N ALA A 279 5.32 9.00 -4.83
CA ALA A 279 4.14 9.66 -4.29
C ALA A 279 4.16 11.18 -4.51
N GLN A 280 5.28 11.84 -4.20
CA GLN A 280 5.45 13.28 -4.42
C GLN A 280 5.29 13.66 -5.90
N ALA A 281 5.91 12.91 -6.80
CA ALA A 281 5.78 13.14 -8.24
C ALA A 281 4.33 13.00 -8.71
N TRP A 282 3.63 11.95 -8.28
CA TRP A 282 2.22 11.76 -8.63
C TRP A 282 1.35 12.90 -8.08
N ILE A 283 1.57 13.35 -6.84
CA ILE A 283 0.84 14.48 -6.25
C ILE A 283 1.07 15.77 -7.05
N GLU A 284 2.32 16.07 -7.43
CA GLU A 284 2.65 17.26 -8.23
C GLU A 284 1.92 17.27 -9.59
N GLU A 285 1.71 16.10 -10.18
CA GLU A 285 1.00 15.93 -11.45
C GLU A 285 -0.53 15.91 -11.30
N ASN A 286 -1.04 15.56 -10.11
CA ASN A 286 -2.47 15.35 -9.82
C ASN A 286 -3.01 16.28 -8.73
N GLN A 287 -2.49 17.51 -8.67
CA GLN A 287 -2.84 18.48 -7.62
C GLN A 287 -4.35 18.76 -7.53
N GLU A 288 -5.09 18.74 -8.65
CA GLU A 288 -6.54 18.94 -8.63
C GLU A 288 -7.29 17.85 -7.87
N THR A 289 -6.81 16.60 -7.94
CA THR A 289 -7.34 15.47 -7.16
C THR A 289 -6.98 15.65 -5.69
N VAL A 290 -5.72 15.99 -5.39
CA VAL A 290 -5.25 16.19 -4.01
C VAL A 290 -5.96 17.36 -3.32
N ASP A 291 -6.24 18.44 -4.05
CA ASP A 291 -6.97 19.60 -3.54
C ASP A 291 -8.40 19.23 -3.10
N GLN A 292 -9.02 18.22 -3.73
CA GLN A 292 -10.33 17.71 -3.29
C GLN A 292 -10.22 16.98 -1.95
N TRP A 293 -9.14 16.21 -1.74
CA TRP A 293 -8.90 15.54 -0.46
C TRP A 293 -8.65 16.54 0.68
N LEU A 294 -7.93 17.62 0.38
CA LEU A 294 -7.63 18.71 1.32
C LEU A 294 -8.82 19.65 1.58
N ALA A 295 -9.93 19.52 0.84
CA ALA A 295 -11.10 20.36 1.04
C ALA A 295 -11.79 19.99 2.36
N VAL A 296 -11.68 20.89 3.35
CA VAL A 296 -12.41 20.78 4.61
C VAL A 296 -13.77 21.45 4.44
N GLU A 297 -14.87 20.70 4.60
CA GLU A 297 -16.20 21.30 4.70
C GLU A 297 -16.30 22.12 6.00
N GLU A 298 -16.68 23.41 5.89
CA GLU A 298 -16.91 24.32 7.03
C GLU A 298 -18.23 24.04 7.78
#